data_AF-A0A4R6STU7-F1
#
_entry.id   AF-A0A4R6STU7-F1
#
_cell.length_a   1.000
_cell.length_b   1.000
_cell.length_c   1.000
_cell.angle_alpha   90.00
_cell.angle_beta   90.00
_cell.angle_gamma   90.00
#
_symmetry.space_group_name_H-M   'P 1'
#
loop_
_entity.id
_entity.type
_entity.pdbx_description
1 polymer ?
#
loop_
_entity_poly.entity_id
_entity_poly.type
_entity_poly.pdbx_seq_one_letter_code
_entity_poly.pdbx_strand_id
1 'polypeptide(L)'
;MITKSLSILALSGSLILLSSFTPTNNDHPTQIESAATDNCDKIIKFTASKVRKTDGTEIPMKTTLTIFPKKKQIDLNSEDANGQKGGFSMTIESMECSINEKMDGGYAVYKCTIPQGDDTAKKMTFTLKIIDGKWTAKPSEGEQTESSVTIEFDSFETFKDAEKS
;
A
#
# COMPACT_ATOMS: atom_id res chain seq x y z
N MET A 1 28.29 -58.02 54.46
CA MET A 1 26.97 -57.78 53.83
C MET A 1 26.97 -56.33 53.35
N ILE A 2 27.13 -56.03 52.06
CA ILE A 2 26.10 -56.06 50.98
C ILE A 2 24.92 -55.16 51.38
N THR A 3 24.49 -54.10 50.70
CA THR A 3 24.92 -53.30 49.52
C THR A 3 23.95 -52.11 49.44
N LYS A 4 24.42 -50.96 48.92
CA LYS A 4 23.73 -49.98 48.03
C LYS A 4 22.43 -49.31 48.57
N SER A 5 22.11 -48.04 48.31
CA SER A 5 22.27 -47.29 47.06
C SER A 5 22.29 -45.77 47.30
N LEU A 6 23.02 -45.10 46.39
CA LEU A 6 22.99 -43.70 45.98
C LEU A 6 21.59 -43.06 45.95
N SER A 7 21.54 -41.76 46.28
CA SER A 7 20.94 -40.75 45.39
C SER A 7 21.59 -39.38 45.63
N ILE A 8 22.12 -38.82 44.55
CA ILE A 8 22.83 -37.55 44.43
C ILE A 8 21.81 -36.50 43.99
N LEU A 9 21.76 -35.35 44.67
CA LEU A 9 21.07 -34.15 44.17
C LEU A 9 22.12 -33.04 44.08
N ALA A 10 22.61 -32.83 42.85
CA ALA A 10 23.52 -31.78 42.48
C ALA A 10 22.79 -30.43 42.46
N LEU A 11 23.26 -29.47 43.27
CA LEU A 11 22.86 -28.07 43.13
C LEU A 11 23.56 -27.50 41.89
N SER A 12 22.76 -27.25 40.86
CA SER A 12 23.11 -26.53 39.65
C SER A 12 23.59 -25.12 39.98
N GLY A 13 24.83 -24.82 39.63
CA GLY A 13 25.40 -23.48 39.69
C GLY A 13 24.75 -22.54 38.68
N SER A 14 24.39 -21.35 39.14
CA SER A 14 24.03 -20.23 38.28
C SER A 14 25.31 -19.62 37.69
N LEU A 15 25.53 -19.84 36.40
CA LEU A 15 26.54 -19.13 35.62
C LEU A 15 26.02 -17.70 35.36
N ILE A 16 26.67 -16.71 35.97
CA ILE A 16 26.44 -15.29 35.65
C ILE A 16 27.16 -15.01 34.32
N LEU A 17 26.40 -15.00 33.22
CA LEU A 17 26.90 -14.51 31.93
C LEU A 17 26.88 -12.98 31.93
N LEU A 18 28.04 -12.38 32.22
CA LEU A 18 28.32 -10.97 31.92
C LEU A 18 28.52 -10.82 30.41
N SER A 19 27.44 -10.58 29.66
CA SER A 19 27.54 -10.14 28.28
C SER A 19 27.98 -8.67 28.24
N SER A 20 29.24 -8.46 27.91
CA SER A 20 29.84 -7.17 27.57
C SER A 20 29.16 -6.56 26.33
N PHE A 21 28.56 -5.38 26.49
CA PHE A 21 28.14 -4.53 25.37
C PHE A 21 29.36 -3.75 24.85
N THR A 22 29.89 -4.15 23.70
CA THR A 22 30.73 -3.27 22.87
C THR A 22 29.81 -2.40 22.02
N PRO A 23 29.98 -1.07 21.97
CA PRO A 23 29.30 -0.23 21.01
C PRO A 23 30.00 -0.44 19.66
N THR A 24 29.44 -1.34 18.85
CA THR A 24 29.85 -1.47 17.45
C THR A 24 29.37 -0.22 16.72
N ASN A 25 30.33 0.61 16.34
CA ASN A 25 30.13 1.77 15.48
C ASN A 25 29.39 1.34 14.21
N ASN A 26 28.21 1.93 14.00
CA ASN A 26 27.63 2.28 12.70
C ASN A 26 28.10 1.45 11.49
N ASP A 27 27.66 0.20 11.41
CA ASP A 27 27.30 -0.36 10.11
C ASP A 27 25.96 0.27 9.73
N HIS A 28 26.03 1.46 9.15
CA HIS A 28 24.97 1.95 8.28
C HIS A 28 24.76 0.82 7.26
N PRO A 29 23.62 0.13 7.21
CA PRO A 29 23.40 -0.82 6.14
C PRO A 29 23.60 -0.03 4.86
N THR A 30 24.65 -0.42 4.13
CA THR A 30 24.95 0.04 2.79
C THR A 30 23.63 0.26 2.11
N GLN A 31 23.37 1.53 1.79
CA GLN A 31 22.27 1.98 0.98
C GLN A 31 22.16 0.95 -0.14
N ILE A 32 21.21 0.02 0.00
CA ILE A 32 20.75 -0.73 -1.14
C ILE A 32 20.19 0.41 -1.96
N GLU A 33 21.00 0.85 -2.91
CA GLU A 33 20.55 1.52 -4.10
C GLU A 33 19.55 0.53 -4.67
N SER A 34 18.32 0.62 -4.14
CA SER A 34 17.16 -0.05 -4.66
C SER A 34 17.22 0.37 -6.09
N ALA A 35 17.55 -0.55 -6.99
CA ALA A 35 17.25 -0.38 -8.39
C ALA A 35 15.80 0.09 -8.38
N ALA A 36 15.60 1.39 -8.63
CA ALA A 36 14.31 2.01 -8.50
C ALA A 36 13.49 1.31 -9.57
N THR A 37 12.68 0.34 -9.15
CA THR A 37 11.72 -0.28 -10.03
C THR A 37 10.73 0.83 -10.37
N ASP A 38 10.97 1.46 -11.53
CA ASP A 38 10.29 2.58 -12.19
C ASP A 38 8.77 2.38 -12.39
N ASN A 39 8.20 1.32 -11.79
CA ASN A 39 6.79 0.99 -11.83
C ASN A 39 5.91 2.04 -11.17
N CYS A 40 6.43 2.76 -10.17
CA CYS A 40 5.69 3.81 -9.48
C CYS A 40 5.64 5.13 -10.28
N ASP A 41 6.50 5.29 -11.29
CA ASP A 41 6.55 6.45 -12.19
C ASP A 41 5.77 6.22 -13.49
N LYS A 42 5.29 4.99 -13.73
CA LYS A 42 4.42 4.64 -14.85
C LYS A 42 3.04 5.29 -14.70
N ILE A 43 2.45 5.69 -15.82
CA ILE A 43 1.02 5.97 -15.86
C ILE A 43 0.31 4.63 -15.80
N ILE A 44 -0.58 4.46 -14.82
CA ILE A 44 -1.36 3.23 -14.67
C ILE A 44 -2.85 3.59 -14.66
N LYS A 45 -3.62 2.93 -15.51
CA LYS A 45 -5.07 2.99 -15.51
C LYS A 45 -5.63 1.66 -15.04
N PHE A 46 -6.47 1.73 -14.04
CA PHE A 46 -7.19 0.61 -13.48
C PHE A 46 -8.66 0.69 -13.87
N THR A 47 -9.29 -0.44 -14.09
CA THR A 47 -10.73 -0.53 -14.30
C THR A 47 -11.35 -1.52 -13.33
N ALA A 48 -12.54 -1.20 -12.85
CA ALA A 48 -13.36 -2.07 -12.01
C ALA A 48 -14.83 -1.97 -12.44
N SER A 49 -15.59 -3.03 -12.25
CA SER A 49 -17.03 -3.12 -12.55
C SER A 49 -17.90 -2.94 -11.30
N LYS A 50 -17.29 -3.01 -10.12
CA LYS A 50 -17.96 -2.90 -8.83
C LYS A 50 -17.05 -2.26 -7.77
N VAL A 51 -17.68 -1.74 -6.72
CA VAL A 51 -17.01 -1.32 -5.49
C VAL A 51 -17.63 -2.02 -4.29
N ARG A 52 -16.86 -2.23 -3.23
CA ARG A 52 -17.31 -2.86 -1.98
C ARG A 52 -17.35 -1.83 -0.87
N LYS A 53 -18.50 -1.65 -0.23
CA LYS A 53 -18.64 -0.81 0.98
C LYS A 53 -17.96 -1.48 2.18
N THR A 54 -17.74 -0.70 3.24
CA THR A 54 -17.24 -1.20 4.54
C THR A 54 -18.10 -2.32 5.13
N ASP A 55 -19.42 -2.31 4.89
CA ASP A 55 -20.36 -3.36 5.34
C ASP A 55 -20.30 -4.67 4.50
N GLY A 56 -19.45 -4.71 3.48
CA GLY A 56 -19.30 -5.85 2.58
C GLY A 56 -20.23 -5.84 1.36
N THR A 57 -21.17 -4.89 1.28
CA THR A 57 -22.09 -4.76 0.14
C THR A 57 -21.32 -4.40 -1.13
N GLU A 58 -21.55 -5.15 -2.20
CA GLU A 58 -21.03 -4.84 -3.53
C GLU A 58 -22.03 -3.96 -4.30
N ILE A 59 -21.54 -2.86 -4.86
CA ILE A 59 -22.31 -1.93 -5.69
C ILE A 59 -21.80 -2.04 -7.12
N PRO A 60 -22.65 -2.36 -8.11
CA PRO A 60 -22.29 -2.25 -9.53
C PRO A 60 -21.99 -0.79 -9.87
N MET A 61 -20.73 -0.51 -10.18
CA MET A 61 -20.25 0.82 -10.53
C MET A 61 -18.98 0.68 -11.35
N LYS A 62 -19.07 0.96 -12.65
CA LYS A 62 -17.88 0.98 -13.51
C LYS A 62 -16.99 2.10 -13.02
N THR A 63 -15.75 1.80 -12.69
CA THR A 63 -14.81 2.75 -12.11
C THR A 63 -13.52 2.70 -12.91
N THR A 64 -12.99 3.86 -13.26
CA THR A 64 -11.67 4.01 -13.87
C THR A 64 -10.82 4.91 -12.98
N LEU A 65 -9.72 4.37 -12.46
CA LEU A 65 -8.73 5.12 -11.71
C LEU A 65 -7.47 5.26 -12.57
N THR A 66 -7.03 6.46 -12.88
CA THR A 66 -5.78 6.69 -13.62
C THR A 66 -4.80 7.49 -12.79
N ILE A 67 -3.59 6.97 -12.61
CA ILE A 67 -2.53 7.62 -11.84
C ILE A 67 -1.52 8.20 -12.83
N PHE A 68 -1.22 9.50 -12.70
CA PHE A 68 -0.22 10.22 -13.47
C PHE A 68 0.87 10.76 -12.53
N PRO A 69 1.90 9.96 -12.21
CA PRO A 69 2.92 10.32 -11.21
C PRO A 69 3.64 11.62 -11.56
N LYS A 70 4.09 11.77 -12.81
CA LYS A 70 4.81 12.97 -13.30
C LYS A 70 3.95 14.24 -13.31
N LYS A 71 2.63 14.10 -13.51
CA LYS A 71 1.67 15.22 -13.44
C LYS A 71 1.19 15.49 -12.01
N LYS A 72 1.63 14.67 -11.04
CA LYS A 72 1.12 14.69 -9.65
C LYS A 72 -0.40 14.66 -9.61
N GLN A 73 -1.03 13.82 -10.42
CA GLN A 73 -2.47 13.80 -10.59
C GLN A 73 -3.01 12.37 -10.55
N ILE A 74 -4.21 12.20 -10.00
CA ILE A 74 -4.98 10.95 -10.05
C ILE A 74 -6.40 11.28 -10.45
N ASP A 75 -6.90 10.64 -11.49
CA ASP A 75 -8.27 10.81 -11.96
C ASP A 75 -9.11 9.60 -11.58
N LEU A 76 -10.26 9.85 -10.96
CA LEU A 76 -11.27 8.83 -10.70
C LEU A 76 -12.52 9.18 -11.50
N ASN A 77 -12.98 8.25 -12.33
CA ASN A 77 -14.23 8.34 -13.05
C ASN A 77 -15.11 7.14 -12.70
N SER A 78 -16.41 7.35 -12.59
CA SER A 78 -17.39 6.30 -12.32
C SER A 78 -18.65 6.43 -13.17
N GLU A 79 -19.32 5.30 -13.39
CA GLU A 79 -20.63 5.18 -14.02
C GLU A 79 -21.45 4.15 -13.24
N ASP A 80 -22.60 4.55 -12.72
CA ASP A 80 -23.50 3.64 -11.98
C ASP A 80 -24.31 2.74 -12.93
N ALA A 81 -25.12 1.84 -12.36
CA ALA A 81 -25.97 0.94 -13.13
C ALA A 81 -27.04 1.63 -13.99
N ASN A 82 -27.38 2.89 -13.68
CA ASN A 82 -28.33 3.70 -14.43
C ASN A 82 -27.66 4.56 -15.51
N GLY A 83 -26.33 4.47 -15.65
CA GLY A 83 -25.54 5.28 -16.57
C GLY A 83 -25.23 6.69 -16.05
N GLN A 84 -25.51 6.99 -14.77
CA GLN A 84 -25.12 8.24 -14.15
C GLN A 84 -23.60 8.25 -13.97
N LYS A 85 -22.96 9.29 -14.52
CA LYS A 85 -21.51 9.47 -14.48
C LYS A 85 -21.10 10.42 -13.36
N GLY A 86 -19.96 10.12 -12.75
CA GLY A 86 -19.27 10.99 -11.81
C GLY A 86 -17.77 10.95 -12.05
N GLY A 87 -17.05 11.95 -11.57
CA GLY A 87 -15.60 11.93 -11.62
C GLY A 87 -14.98 13.14 -10.94
N PHE A 88 -13.75 12.97 -10.48
CA PHE A 88 -12.95 14.04 -9.91
C PHE A 88 -11.46 13.74 -10.07
N SER A 89 -10.66 14.80 -10.06
CA SER A 89 -9.20 14.74 -10.06
C SER A 89 -8.65 15.06 -8.68
N MET A 90 -7.61 14.35 -8.31
CA MET A 90 -6.84 14.51 -7.08
C MET A 90 -5.44 15.00 -7.42
N THR A 91 -4.89 15.89 -6.60
CA THR A 91 -3.48 16.28 -6.69
C THR A 91 -2.66 15.44 -5.70
N ILE A 92 -1.58 14.82 -6.17
CA ILE A 92 -0.66 14.02 -5.35
C ILE A 92 0.30 14.96 -4.61
N GLU A 93 0.23 14.96 -3.27
CA GLU A 93 1.19 15.68 -2.43
C GLU A 93 2.46 14.86 -2.21
N SER A 94 2.30 13.57 -1.91
CA SER A 94 3.41 12.63 -1.72
C SER A 94 2.99 11.20 -2.01
N MET A 95 3.97 10.36 -2.35
CA MET A 95 3.78 8.93 -2.59
C MET A 95 4.88 8.13 -1.88
N GLU A 96 4.49 7.05 -1.21
CA GLU A 96 5.39 5.98 -0.78
C GLU A 96 5.09 4.75 -1.63
N CYS A 97 6.10 4.11 -2.21
CA CYS A 97 5.87 3.01 -3.14
C CYS A 97 6.89 1.88 -2.96
N SER A 98 6.39 0.65 -2.97
CA SER A 98 7.17 -0.58 -2.84
C SER A 98 6.67 -1.67 -3.82
N ILE A 99 6.01 -1.27 -4.91
CA ILE A 99 5.54 -2.19 -5.94
C ILE A 99 6.76 -2.86 -6.58
N ASN A 100 6.78 -4.19 -6.60
CA ASN A 100 7.89 -4.94 -7.17
C ASN A 100 7.93 -4.84 -8.70
N GLU A 101 9.05 -5.27 -9.30
CA GLU A 101 9.27 -5.19 -10.75
C GLU A 101 8.18 -5.89 -11.56
N LYS A 102 7.73 -7.05 -11.08
CA LYS A 102 6.74 -7.91 -11.75
C LYS A 102 5.32 -7.36 -11.68
N MET A 103 5.09 -6.33 -10.88
CA MET A 103 3.75 -5.80 -10.58
C MET A 103 2.79 -6.91 -10.16
N ASP A 104 3.26 -7.84 -9.31
CA ASP A 104 2.46 -8.93 -8.72
C ASP A 104 2.44 -8.88 -7.18
N GLY A 105 3.22 -7.97 -6.56
CA GLY A 105 3.25 -7.76 -5.12
C GLY A 105 3.78 -6.38 -4.72
N GLY A 106 3.30 -5.87 -3.58
CA GLY A 106 3.72 -4.59 -2.99
C GLY A 106 2.56 -3.63 -2.73
N TYR A 107 2.90 -2.35 -2.51
CA TYR A 107 1.91 -1.31 -2.26
C TYR A 107 2.39 0.06 -2.72
N ALA A 108 1.45 0.99 -2.87
CA ALA A 108 1.70 2.42 -2.96
C ALA A 108 0.71 3.16 -2.05
N VAL A 109 1.20 4.11 -1.26
CA VAL A 109 0.39 5.00 -0.42
C VAL A 109 0.45 6.39 -1.04
N TYR A 110 -0.72 6.96 -1.35
CA TYR A 110 -0.85 8.30 -1.91
C TYR A 110 -1.49 9.23 -0.89
N LYS A 111 -0.83 10.36 -0.61
CA LYS A 111 -1.45 11.49 0.08
C LYS A 111 -1.86 12.50 -0.98
N CYS A 112 -3.14 12.83 -1.00
CA CYS A 112 -3.76 13.62 -2.05
C CYS A 112 -4.63 14.74 -1.49
N THR A 113 -4.89 15.73 -2.34
CA THR A 113 -5.92 16.76 -2.12
C THR A 113 -7.00 16.68 -3.19
N ILE A 114 -8.25 16.87 -2.77
CA ILE A 114 -9.45 16.90 -3.62
C ILE A 114 -10.05 18.32 -3.55
N PRO A 115 -10.05 19.09 -4.65
CA PRO A 115 -10.73 20.38 -4.71
C PRO A 115 -12.22 20.25 -4.38
N GLN A 116 -12.78 21.13 -3.55
CA GLN A 116 -14.20 21.12 -3.16
C GLN A 116 -15.06 22.14 -3.93
N GLY A 117 -14.44 23.01 -4.74
CA GLY A 117 -15.15 24.01 -5.57
C GLY A 117 -15.35 25.38 -4.92
N ASP A 118 -15.00 25.54 -3.63
CA ASP A 118 -15.08 26.76 -2.83
C ASP A 118 -13.69 27.29 -2.43
N ASP A 119 -12.69 27.08 -3.29
CA ASP A 119 -11.25 27.28 -3.02
C ASP A 119 -10.69 26.45 -1.84
N THR A 120 -11.48 25.59 -1.21
CA THR A 120 -10.99 24.63 -0.21
C THR A 120 -10.62 23.30 -0.85
N ALA A 121 -9.73 22.57 -0.17
CA ALA A 121 -9.30 21.25 -0.58
C ALA A 121 -9.41 20.27 0.59
N LYS A 122 -9.98 19.10 0.32
CA LYS A 122 -10.04 17.99 1.27
C LYS A 122 -8.80 17.12 1.11
N LYS A 123 -8.12 16.82 2.22
CA LYS A 123 -7.02 15.84 2.23
C LYS A 123 -7.56 14.42 2.30
N MET A 124 -6.89 13.51 1.61
CA MET A 124 -7.19 12.08 1.61
C MET A 124 -5.90 11.29 1.47
N THR A 125 -5.80 10.18 2.21
CA THR A 125 -4.78 9.16 2.04
C THR A 125 -5.43 7.86 1.62
N PHE A 126 -4.96 7.29 0.52
CA PHE A 126 -5.39 5.95 0.11
C PHE A 126 -4.20 5.05 -0.18
N THR A 127 -4.43 3.76 0.00
CA THR A 127 -3.45 2.71 -0.27
C THR A 127 -3.91 1.90 -1.47
N LEU A 128 -3.04 1.81 -2.46
CA LEU A 128 -3.12 0.88 -3.56
C LEU A 128 -2.25 -0.34 -3.20
N LYS A 129 -2.84 -1.53 -3.06
CA LYS A 129 -2.13 -2.75 -2.70
C LYS A 129 -2.27 -3.79 -3.80
N ILE A 130 -1.19 -4.50 -4.06
CA ILE A 130 -1.19 -5.66 -4.94
C ILE A 130 -0.71 -6.90 -4.21
N ILE A 131 -1.49 -7.97 -4.34
CA ILE A 131 -1.20 -9.30 -3.80
C ILE A 131 -1.58 -10.32 -4.88
N ASP A 132 -0.63 -11.16 -5.29
CA ASP A 132 -0.83 -12.21 -6.30
C ASP A 132 -1.49 -11.69 -7.59
N GLY A 133 -1.02 -10.52 -8.07
CA GLY A 133 -1.55 -9.90 -9.28
C GLY A 133 -2.87 -9.13 -9.10
N LYS A 134 -3.51 -9.19 -7.92
CA LYS A 134 -4.79 -8.52 -7.65
C LYS A 134 -4.60 -7.15 -7.03
N TRP A 135 -5.11 -6.13 -7.71
CA TRP A 135 -5.03 -4.74 -7.27
C TRP A 135 -6.25 -4.34 -6.45
N THR A 136 -6.00 -3.66 -5.34
CA THR A 136 -7.04 -3.10 -4.47
C THR A 136 -6.70 -1.66 -4.08
N ALA A 137 -7.68 -0.77 -4.11
CA ALA A 137 -7.57 0.58 -3.57
C ALA A 137 -8.56 0.77 -2.41
N LYS A 138 -8.09 1.33 -1.30
CA LYS A 138 -8.92 1.70 -0.16
C LYS A 138 -8.36 2.91 0.59
N PRO A 139 -9.17 3.68 1.32
CA PRO A 139 -8.68 4.69 2.26
C PRO A 139 -7.73 4.04 3.27
N SER A 140 -6.71 4.79 3.70
CA SER A 140 -5.83 4.34 4.78
C SER A 140 -6.62 4.08 6.06
N GLU A 141 -6.15 3.18 6.92
CA GLU A 141 -6.95 2.63 8.04
C GLU A 141 -7.51 3.72 8.98
N GLY A 142 -6.74 4.79 9.22
CA GLY A 142 -7.20 5.93 10.04
C GLY A 142 -8.19 6.88 9.36
N GLU A 143 -8.45 6.72 8.07
CA GLU A 143 -9.40 7.53 7.29
C GLU A 143 -10.64 6.75 6.85
N GLN A 144 -10.74 5.47 7.22
CA GLN A 144 -11.92 4.66 6.90
C GLN A 144 -13.12 5.06 7.76
N THR A 145 -14.24 5.23 7.07
CA THR A 145 -15.57 5.55 7.62
C THR A 145 -16.57 4.47 7.19
N GLU A 146 -17.78 4.52 7.75
CA GLU A 146 -18.89 3.66 7.30
C GLU A 146 -19.26 3.88 5.81
N SER A 147 -18.98 5.07 5.28
CA SER A 147 -19.19 5.44 3.88
C SER A 147 -18.00 5.14 2.97
N SER A 148 -16.91 4.59 3.51
CA SER A 148 -15.74 4.25 2.72
C SER A 148 -16.00 3.06 1.80
N VAL A 149 -15.26 3.04 0.69
CA VAL A 149 -15.32 1.98 -0.31
C VAL A 149 -13.93 1.41 -0.55
N THR A 150 -13.89 0.10 -0.80
CA THR A 150 -12.75 -0.61 -1.34
C THR A 150 -13.04 -0.95 -2.80
N ILE A 151 -12.08 -0.70 -3.67
CA ILE A 151 -12.15 -1.03 -5.09
C ILE A 151 -11.22 -2.20 -5.33
N GLU A 152 -11.75 -3.32 -5.84
CA GLU A 152 -10.97 -4.42 -6.39
C GLU A 152 -11.01 -4.25 -7.90
N PHE A 153 -9.83 -4.15 -8.54
CA PHE A 153 -9.76 -3.84 -9.96
C PHE A 153 -9.78 -5.11 -10.80
N ASP A 154 -10.57 -5.08 -11.87
CA ASP A 154 -10.73 -6.17 -12.83
C ASP A 154 -9.52 -6.25 -13.78
N SER A 155 -8.95 -5.10 -14.13
CA SER A 155 -7.77 -5.02 -14.99
C SER A 155 -6.99 -3.73 -14.77
N PHE A 156 -5.75 -3.72 -15.26
CA PHE A 156 -4.93 -2.53 -15.35
C PHE A 156 -4.14 -2.50 -16.65
N GLU A 157 -3.76 -1.30 -17.07
CA GLU A 157 -2.94 -1.04 -18.24
C GLU A 157 -1.95 0.08 -17.93
N THR A 158 -0.74 -0.03 -18.47
CA THR A 158 0.32 0.99 -18.29
C THR A 158 0.59 1.73 -19.59
N PHE A 159 0.83 3.03 -19.50
CA PHE A 159 1.10 3.87 -20.66
C PHE A 159 2.37 4.70 -20.49
N LYS A 160 2.94 5.09 -21.62
CA LYS A 160 3.91 6.20 -21.67
C LYS A 160 3.13 7.48 -21.90
N ASP A 161 3.50 8.56 -21.21
CA ASP A 161 3.00 9.88 -21.58
C ASP A 161 3.50 10.14 -23.00
N ALA A 162 2.61 10.54 -23.91
CA ALA A 162 3.04 11.00 -25.21
C ALA A 162 3.78 12.32 -24.97
N GLU A 163 5.11 12.25 -24.87
CA GLU A 163 5.93 13.46 -24.91
C GLU A 163 5.53 14.19 -26.18
N LYS A 164 4.99 15.41 -26.03
CA LYS A 164 4.85 16.32 -27.16
C LYS A 164 6.28 16.57 -27.66
N SER A 165 6.66 15.85 -28.72
CA SER A 165 7.79 16.17 -29.58
C SER A 165 7.55 17.51 -30.28
#